data_AF-M5G2P1-F1
#
_entry.id   AF-M5G2P1-F1
#
_cell.length_a   1.000
_cell.length_b   1.000
_cell.length_c   1.000
_cell.angle_alpha   90.00
_cell.angle_beta   90.00
_cell.angle_gamma   90.00
#
_symmetry.space_group_name_H-M   'P 1'
#
loop_
_entity.id
_entity.type
_entity.pdbx_description
1 polymer ?
#
loop_
_entity_poly.entity_id
_entity_poly.type
_entity_poly.pdbx_seq_one_letter_code
_entity_poly.pdbx_strand_id
1 'polypeptide(L)'
;MKDFIAALRKYGAIVGSSFMLAIMKAGDWCPSDLDIVLPDHTSKPFETFVLSHGYLKDFEIRDRHDNDYPSRNAPTRHSFRYVCYRNSTKKIDLCYIHFPNRPASHILTYHSTAVMNFFDGWAIYCLFPNWTFAGQFAKNKYQISPSLRTIAAINKLRARGFSEVAGSVQEWFPEAVSQVDGFIDRSKLRTIWRHELSA
;
A
#
# COMPACT_ATOMS: atom_id res chain seq x y z
N MET A 1 4.31 15.46 13.81
CA MET A 1 4.80 14.07 13.64
C MET A 1 4.29 13.14 14.75
N LYS A 2 4.44 13.49 16.03
CA LYS A 2 3.92 12.67 17.16
C LYS A 2 2.42 12.37 17.05
N ASP A 3 1.60 13.38 16.73
CA ASP A 3 0.15 13.20 16.61
C ASP A 3 -0.25 12.27 15.46
N PHE A 4 0.49 12.32 14.36
CA PHE A 4 0.25 11.43 13.21
C PHE A 4 0.57 9.98 13.57
N ILE A 5 1.72 9.74 14.21
CA ILE A 5 2.08 8.41 14.72
C ILE A 5 1.03 7.89 15.70
N ALA A 6 0.58 8.74 16.64
CA ALA A 6 -0.47 8.39 17.59
C ALA A 6 -1.79 8.05 16.88
N ALA A 7 -2.17 8.78 15.83
CA ALA A 7 -3.36 8.49 15.03
C ALA A 7 -3.24 7.14 14.30
N LEU A 8 -2.09 6.83 13.68
CA LEU A 8 -1.87 5.52 13.05
C LEU A 8 -2.09 4.38 14.05
N ARG A 9 -1.47 4.47 15.22
CA ARG A 9 -1.57 3.47 16.29
C ARG A 9 -3.01 3.34 16.79
N LYS A 10 -3.65 4.46 17.12
CA LYS A 10 -4.99 4.51 17.72
C LYS A 10 -6.07 3.92 16.79
N TYR A 11 -5.95 4.17 15.49
CA TYR A 11 -6.97 3.79 14.53
C TYR A 11 -6.59 2.55 13.70
N GLY A 12 -5.45 1.94 14.00
CA GLY A 12 -4.93 0.77 13.28
C GLY A 12 -4.60 1.07 11.82
N ALA A 13 -4.28 2.32 11.48
CA ALA A 13 -3.95 2.73 10.12
C ALA A 13 -2.45 2.50 9.83
N ILE A 14 -2.13 2.28 8.57
CA ILE A 14 -0.76 2.10 8.10
C ILE A 14 -0.48 3.02 6.91
N VAL A 15 0.75 3.50 6.79
CA VAL A 15 1.28 4.19 5.61
C VAL A 15 1.96 3.17 4.71
N GLY A 16 1.76 3.23 3.39
CA GLY A 16 2.33 2.26 2.45
C GLY A 16 3.00 2.88 1.22
N SER A 17 3.11 2.05 0.16
CA SER A 17 3.36 2.49 -1.22
C SER A 17 4.69 3.24 -1.41
N SER A 18 4.71 4.19 -2.34
CA SER A 18 5.88 4.97 -2.75
C SER A 18 6.48 5.80 -1.62
N PHE A 19 5.68 6.25 -0.65
CA PHE A 19 6.19 7.00 0.50
C PHE A 19 7.12 6.13 1.34
N MET A 20 6.67 4.90 1.65
CA MET A 20 7.51 3.95 2.37
C MET A 20 8.71 3.52 1.55
N LEU A 21 8.53 3.30 0.24
CA LEU A 21 9.67 2.98 -0.64
C LEU A 21 10.75 4.08 -0.61
N ALA A 22 10.37 5.36 -0.57
CA ALA A 22 11.34 6.47 -0.51
C ALA A 22 12.16 6.48 0.78
N ILE A 23 11.56 6.04 1.89
CA ILE A 23 12.26 5.87 3.18
C ILE A 23 13.22 4.67 3.10
N MET A 24 12.79 3.57 2.49
CA MET A 24 13.53 2.30 2.46
C MET A 24 14.68 2.30 1.45
N LYS A 25 14.47 2.97 0.31
CA LYS A 25 15.46 3.16 -0.74
C LYS A 25 15.32 4.56 -1.31
N ALA A 26 16.07 5.48 -0.73
CA ALA A 26 16.18 6.84 -1.23
C ALA A 26 16.78 6.86 -2.64
N GLY A 27 16.43 7.89 -3.41
CA GLY A 27 16.96 8.18 -4.74
C GLY A 27 16.50 9.56 -5.19
N ASP A 28 16.80 9.91 -6.44
CA ASP A 28 16.48 11.22 -7.03
C ASP A 28 15.00 11.33 -7.46
N TRP A 29 14.10 10.97 -6.56
CA TRP A 29 12.66 11.02 -6.77
C TRP A 29 11.95 11.25 -5.43
N CYS A 30 10.80 11.89 -5.48
CA CYS A 30 9.97 12.17 -4.30
C CYS A 30 8.57 11.55 -4.49
N PRO A 31 7.96 10.96 -3.46
CA PRO A 31 6.55 10.58 -3.50
C PRO A 31 5.67 11.83 -3.68
N SER A 32 4.67 11.73 -4.57
CA SER A 32 3.71 12.79 -4.89
C SER A 32 2.54 12.87 -3.89
N ASP A 33 2.34 11.80 -3.15
CA ASP A 33 1.17 11.52 -2.32
C ASP A 33 1.53 10.59 -1.16
N LEU A 34 0.64 10.57 -0.17
CA LEU A 34 0.70 9.69 0.99
C LEU A 34 -0.46 8.70 0.93
N ASP A 35 -0.14 7.42 0.72
CA ASP A 35 -1.12 6.34 0.75
C ASP A 35 -1.28 5.80 2.18
N ILE A 36 -2.50 5.89 2.72
CA ILE A 36 -2.85 5.37 4.05
C ILE A 36 -3.94 4.33 3.91
N VAL A 37 -3.71 3.18 4.53
CA VAL A 37 -4.66 2.06 4.56
C VAL A 37 -5.16 1.90 6.00
N LEU A 38 -6.48 1.83 6.19
CA LEU A 38 -7.07 1.77 7.53
C LEU A 38 -8.34 0.90 7.58
N PRO A 39 -8.71 0.36 8.75
CA PRO A 39 -9.97 -0.36 8.91
C PRO A 39 -11.18 0.56 8.71
N ASP A 40 -12.22 0.07 8.03
CA ASP A 40 -13.41 0.88 7.75
C ASP A 40 -14.17 1.29 9.03
N HIS A 41 -14.13 0.46 10.08
CA HIS A 41 -14.82 0.72 11.35
C HIS A 41 -14.16 1.81 12.22
N THR A 42 -12.86 2.10 12.02
CA THR A 42 -12.13 3.19 12.68
C THR A 42 -11.94 4.41 11.77
N SER A 43 -12.54 4.40 10.58
CA SER A 43 -12.29 5.39 9.54
C SER A 43 -12.76 6.80 9.89
N LYS A 44 -13.99 6.98 10.41
CA LYS A 44 -14.57 8.30 10.65
C LYS A 44 -13.71 9.20 11.56
N PRO A 45 -13.24 8.74 12.73
CA PRO A 45 -12.32 9.54 13.55
C PRO A 45 -11.00 9.88 12.85
N PHE A 46 -10.47 8.98 12.01
CA PHE A 46 -9.27 9.24 11.21
C PHE A 46 -9.52 10.30 10.13
N GLU A 47 -10.68 10.27 9.47
CA GLU A 47 -11.08 11.31 8.53
C GLU A 47 -11.15 12.67 9.23
N THR A 48 -11.75 12.74 10.43
CA THR A 48 -11.78 13.98 11.23
C THR A 48 -10.37 14.48 11.55
N PHE A 49 -9.43 13.59 11.87
CA PHE A 49 -8.02 13.95 12.06
C PHE A 49 -7.40 14.51 10.77
N VAL A 50 -7.65 13.91 9.61
CA VAL A 50 -7.15 14.43 8.32
C VAL A 50 -7.74 15.82 8.02
N LEU A 51 -9.05 15.98 8.19
CA LEU A 51 -9.76 17.25 7.99
C LEU A 51 -9.24 18.35 8.92
N SER A 52 -8.95 18.03 10.19
CA SER A 52 -8.42 19.01 11.16
C SER A 52 -7.02 19.52 10.80
N HIS A 53 -6.31 18.84 9.89
CA HIS A 53 -5.02 19.27 9.36
C HIS A 53 -5.15 20.01 8.02
N GLY A 54 -6.35 20.49 7.68
CA GLY A 54 -6.61 21.34 6.51
C GLY A 54 -6.70 20.58 5.19
N TYR A 55 -6.78 19.24 5.23
CA TYR A 55 -7.05 18.44 4.04
C TYR A 55 -8.55 18.38 3.78
N LEU A 56 -8.97 18.58 2.54
CA LEU A 56 -10.38 18.50 2.12
C LEU A 56 -10.58 17.30 1.20
N LYS A 57 -11.80 16.73 1.21
CA LYS A 57 -12.17 15.64 0.29
C LYS A 57 -12.11 16.14 -1.15
N ASP A 58 -11.40 15.39 -1.99
CA ASP A 58 -11.35 15.61 -3.43
C ASP A 58 -12.38 14.69 -4.11
N PHE A 59 -13.54 15.25 -4.45
CA PHE A 59 -14.64 14.51 -5.04
C PHE A 59 -14.42 14.20 -6.53
N GLU A 60 -13.61 15.00 -7.25
CA GLU A 60 -13.36 14.80 -8.69
C GLU A 60 -12.48 13.57 -8.98
N ILE A 61 -11.63 13.19 -8.02
CA ILE A 61 -10.75 12.03 -8.14
C ILE A 61 -11.47 10.73 -7.79
N ARG A 62 -12.51 10.80 -6.95
CA ARG A 62 -13.32 9.63 -6.59
C ARG A 62 -13.98 9.02 -7.84
N ASP A 63 -14.61 9.85 -8.66
CA ASP A 63 -15.34 9.40 -9.86
C ASP A 63 -14.41 8.80 -10.92
N ARG A 64 -13.15 9.25 -10.97
CA ARG A 64 -12.13 8.68 -11.87
C ARG A 64 -11.62 7.32 -11.42
N HIS A 65 -11.59 7.05 -10.11
CA HIS A 65 -11.03 5.80 -9.57
C HIS A 65 -12.03 4.69 -9.32
N ASP A 66 -13.35 4.96 -9.35
CA ASP A 66 -14.38 3.92 -9.27
C ASP A 66 -14.29 2.91 -10.45
N ASN A 67 -13.67 3.30 -11.57
CA ASN A 67 -13.38 2.41 -12.71
C ASN A 67 -12.01 1.69 -12.63
N ASP A 68 -11.10 2.14 -11.76
CA ASP A 68 -9.73 1.63 -11.67
C ASP A 68 -9.59 0.42 -10.74
N TYR A 69 -10.56 0.26 -9.84
CA TYR A 69 -10.56 -0.79 -8.83
C TYR A 69 -11.73 -1.74 -9.05
N PRO A 70 -11.57 -3.04 -8.73
CA PRO A 70 -12.65 -4.00 -8.87
C PRO A 70 -13.88 -3.48 -8.14
N SER A 71 -15.04 -3.55 -8.80
CA SER A 71 -16.30 -3.11 -8.19
C SER A 71 -16.49 -3.81 -6.85
N ARG A 72 -17.31 -3.21 -5.98
CA ARG A 72 -17.69 -3.78 -4.67
C ARG A 72 -18.22 -5.23 -4.76
N ASN A 73 -18.61 -5.67 -5.97
CA ASN A 73 -19.18 -6.97 -6.28
C ASN A 73 -18.18 -7.96 -6.92
N ALA A 74 -16.91 -7.59 -7.10
CA ALA A 74 -15.90 -8.53 -7.55
C ALA A 74 -15.71 -9.63 -6.48
N PRO A 75 -15.70 -10.92 -6.84
CA PRO A 75 -15.67 -12.06 -5.90
C PRO A 75 -14.31 -12.24 -5.19
N THR A 76 -13.48 -11.19 -5.15
CA THR A 76 -12.19 -11.19 -4.48
C THR A 76 -12.38 -10.95 -2.99
N ARG A 77 -11.63 -11.67 -2.14
CA ARG A 77 -11.64 -11.48 -0.67
C ARG A 77 -11.29 -10.04 -0.21
N HIS A 78 -10.81 -9.17 -1.11
CA HIS A 78 -10.32 -7.83 -0.81
C HIS A 78 -11.10 -6.72 -1.53
N SER A 79 -12.33 -6.48 -1.10
CA SER A 79 -13.00 -5.21 -1.40
C SER A 79 -12.52 -4.10 -0.46
N PHE A 80 -12.40 -2.89 -0.99
CA PHE A 80 -12.03 -1.71 -0.22
C PHE A 80 -12.74 -0.49 -0.78
N ARG A 81 -12.85 0.56 0.03
CA ARG A 81 -13.30 1.89 -0.40
C ARG A 81 -12.08 2.79 -0.55
N TYR A 82 -12.16 3.77 -1.44
CA TYR A 82 -11.09 4.73 -1.68
C TYR A 82 -11.63 6.16 -1.57
N VAL A 83 -10.88 7.05 -0.93
CA VAL A 83 -11.16 8.50 -0.91
C VAL A 83 -9.85 9.27 -0.97
N CYS A 84 -9.78 10.28 -1.84
CA CYS A 84 -8.66 11.20 -1.95
C CYS A 84 -8.92 12.48 -1.13
N TYR A 85 -7.89 12.99 -0.49
CA TYR A 85 -7.88 14.26 0.23
C TYR A 85 -6.74 15.15 -0.26
N ARG A 86 -6.98 16.46 -0.32
CA ARG A 86 -5.99 17.45 -0.76
C ARG A 86 -5.86 18.63 0.18
N ASN A 87 -4.64 19.13 0.29
CA ASN A 87 -4.31 20.41 0.90
C ASN A 87 -3.31 21.12 -0.05
N SER A 88 -3.82 22.04 -0.86
CA SER A 88 -3.09 22.66 -1.97
C SER A 88 -2.49 21.60 -2.91
N THR A 89 -1.15 21.53 -3.01
CA THR A 89 -0.44 20.55 -3.85
C THR A 89 -0.22 19.20 -3.18
N LYS A 90 -0.52 19.07 -1.88
CA LYS A 90 -0.33 17.83 -1.11
C LYS A 90 -1.56 16.94 -1.21
N LYS A 91 -1.34 15.63 -1.34
CA LYS A 91 -2.38 14.62 -1.54
C LYS A 91 -2.24 13.47 -0.54
N ILE A 92 -3.37 13.03 0.02
CA ILE A 92 -3.49 11.84 0.87
C ILE A 92 -4.56 10.93 0.26
N ASP A 93 -4.21 9.69 0.02
CA ASP A 93 -5.16 8.65 -0.41
C ASP A 93 -5.50 7.75 0.76
N LEU A 94 -6.79 7.65 1.09
CA LEU A 94 -7.30 6.74 2.13
C LEU A 94 -7.94 5.52 1.48
N CYS A 95 -7.41 4.34 1.79
CA CYS A 95 -7.97 3.04 1.42
C CYS A 95 -8.59 2.36 2.66
N TYR A 96 -9.91 2.22 2.67
CA TYR A 96 -10.67 1.66 3.78
C TYR A 96 -10.90 0.17 3.57
N ILE A 97 -10.38 -0.64 4.48
CA ILE A 97 -10.42 -2.09 4.39
C ILE A 97 -11.60 -2.62 5.20
N HIS A 98 -12.45 -3.39 4.54
CA HIS A 98 -13.61 -4.02 5.16
C HIS A 98 -13.17 -5.18 6.07
N PHE A 99 -13.79 -5.25 7.25
CA PHE A 99 -13.62 -6.37 8.18
C PHE A 99 -14.05 -7.70 7.51
N PRO A 100 -13.38 -8.84 7.76
CA PRO A 100 -12.31 -9.09 8.75
C PRO A 100 -10.88 -8.79 8.28
N ASN A 101 -10.70 -8.21 7.10
CA ASN A 101 -9.37 -7.95 6.57
C ASN A 101 -8.64 -6.85 7.34
N ARG A 102 -7.31 -6.97 7.43
CA ARG A 102 -6.43 -6.01 8.12
C ARG A 102 -5.73 -5.12 7.10
N PRO A 103 -5.39 -3.87 7.40
CA PRO A 103 -4.71 -2.98 6.44
C PRO A 103 -3.49 -3.58 5.73
N ALA A 104 -2.66 -4.35 6.46
CA ALA A 104 -1.50 -5.02 5.88
C ALA A 104 -1.86 -6.06 4.79
N SER A 105 -3.07 -6.64 4.81
CA SER A 105 -3.52 -7.56 3.76
C SER A 105 -3.70 -6.84 2.42
N HIS A 106 -4.12 -5.58 2.42
CA HIS A 106 -4.26 -4.79 1.21
C HIS A 106 -2.91 -4.41 0.59
N ILE A 107 -1.88 -4.19 1.42
CA ILE A 107 -0.51 -3.95 0.91
C ILE A 107 -0.03 -5.15 0.07
N LEU A 108 -0.38 -6.37 0.46
CA LEU A 108 -0.04 -7.60 -0.26
C LEU A 108 -0.78 -7.75 -1.59
N THR A 109 -1.79 -6.93 -1.88
CA THR A 109 -2.47 -6.92 -3.19
C THR A 109 -1.84 -5.93 -4.17
N TYR A 110 -0.80 -5.18 -3.76
CA TYR A 110 -0.15 -4.20 -4.64
C TYR A 110 0.59 -4.89 -5.80
N HIS A 111 0.72 -4.18 -6.91
CA HIS A 111 1.22 -4.71 -8.19
C HIS A 111 2.70 -5.16 -8.17
N SER A 112 3.49 -4.75 -7.18
CA SER A 112 4.94 -5.00 -7.12
C SER A 112 5.44 -5.07 -5.69
N THR A 113 6.41 -5.95 -5.42
CA THR A 113 7.03 -6.08 -4.09
C THR A 113 7.73 -4.81 -3.60
N ALA A 114 8.19 -3.95 -4.51
CA ALA A 114 8.86 -2.70 -4.16
C ALA A 114 7.96 -1.76 -3.34
N VAL A 115 6.64 -1.84 -3.53
CA VAL A 115 5.67 -0.98 -2.82
C VAL A 115 4.94 -1.72 -1.70
N MET A 116 5.32 -2.96 -1.38
CA MET A 116 4.73 -3.77 -0.31
C MET A 116 5.35 -3.50 1.08
N ASN A 117 5.85 -2.28 1.28
CA ASN A 117 6.43 -1.83 2.54
C ASN A 117 5.43 -0.95 3.26
N PHE A 118 5.36 -1.04 4.59
CA PHE A 118 4.41 -0.24 5.35
C PHE A 118 4.93 0.19 6.73
N PHE A 119 4.31 1.22 7.28
CA PHE A 119 4.56 1.75 8.62
C PHE A 119 3.25 1.85 9.40
N ASP A 120 3.16 1.23 10.57
CA ASP A 120 1.93 1.15 11.38
C ASP A 120 1.91 2.11 12.58
N GLY A 121 2.85 3.06 12.63
CA GLY A 121 3.07 3.90 13.80
C GLY A 121 4.02 3.29 14.83
N TRP A 122 4.18 1.96 14.89
CA TRP A 122 5.09 1.28 15.81
C TRP A 122 6.41 0.92 15.14
N ALA A 123 6.34 0.38 13.93
CA ALA A 123 7.49 -0.12 13.21
C ALA A 123 7.33 0.03 11.70
N ILE A 124 8.46 0.12 11.03
CA ILE A 124 8.56 0.01 9.57
C ILE A 124 8.73 -1.47 9.23
N TYR A 125 8.01 -1.93 8.22
CA TYR A 125 8.04 -3.30 7.72
C TYR A 125 8.45 -3.32 6.26
N CYS A 126 9.48 -4.12 5.95
CA CYS A 126 9.85 -4.49 4.60
C CYS A 126 9.50 -5.96 4.37
N LEU A 127 8.55 -6.24 3.49
CA LEU A 127 8.14 -7.63 3.24
C LEU A 127 9.13 -8.38 2.33
N PHE A 128 9.89 -7.65 1.51
CA PHE A 128 10.87 -8.20 0.56
C PHE A 128 12.18 -7.40 0.62
N PRO A 129 12.94 -7.47 1.73
CA PRO A 129 14.11 -6.62 1.97
C PRO A 129 15.23 -6.85 0.96
N ASN A 130 15.52 -8.11 0.62
CA ASN A 130 16.60 -8.43 -0.34
C ASN A 130 16.39 -7.73 -1.68
N TRP A 131 15.16 -7.77 -2.21
CA TRP A 131 14.84 -7.09 -3.46
C TRP A 131 14.74 -5.57 -3.27
N THR A 132 14.06 -5.11 -2.22
CA THR A 132 13.84 -3.68 -2.00
C THR A 132 15.17 -2.94 -1.89
N PHE A 133 16.11 -3.41 -1.07
CA PHE A 133 17.39 -2.74 -0.88
C PHE A 133 18.31 -2.87 -2.12
N ALA A 134 18.22 -3.98 -2.85
CA ALA A 134 18.89 -4.16 -4.13
C ALA A 134 18.33 -3.28 -5.27
N GLY A 135 17.23 -2.54 -5.07
CA GLY A 135 16.58 -1.81 -6.16
C GLY A 135 15.86 -2.72 -7.14
N GLN A 136 15.36 -3.85 -6.65
CA GLN A 136 14.71 -4.88 -7.43
C GLN A 136 13.26 -5.05 -7.01
N PHE A 137 12.43 -5.60 -7.90
CA PHE A 137 11.08 -6.02 -7.56
C PHE A 137 10.60 -7.22 -8.37
N ALA A 138 9.72 -8.01 -7.77
CA ALA A 138 8.91 -8.98 -8.50
C ALA A 138 7.50 -8.40 -8.71
N LYS A 139 6.89 -8.71 -9.85
CA LYS A 139 5.46 -8.42 -10.07
C LYS A 139 4.59 -9.30 -9.19
N ASN A 140 3.49 -8.73 -8.71
CA ASN A 140 2.46 -9.49 -8.02
C ASN A 140 1.32 -9.81 -9.00
N LYS A 141 1.10 -11.10 -9.28
CA LYS A 141 0.00 -11.59 -10.14
C LYS A 141 -1.33 -11.73 -9.38
N TYR A 142 -1.49 -11.08 -8.23
CA TYR A 142 -2.76 -11.06 -7.50
C TYR A 142 -3.92 -10.57 -8.39
N GLN A 143 -3.64 -9.63 -9.29
CA GLN A 143 -4.54 -9.29 -10.39
C GLN A 143 -4.04 -9.98 -11.67
N ILE A 144 -4.86 -10.90 -12.21
CA ILE A 144 -4.51 -11.75 -13.36
C ILE A 144 -4.18 -10.92 -14.62
N SER A 145 -4.87 -9.79 -14.81
CA SER A 145 -4.65 -8.88 -15.92
C SER A 145 -4.22 -7.51 -15.40
N PRO A 146 -3.00 -7.03 -15.72
CA PRO A 146 -2.54 -5.73 -15.24
C PRO A 146 -3.34 -4.61 -15.92
N SER A 147 -4.01 -3.79 -15.11
CA SER A 147 -4.66 -2.58 -15.59
C SER A 147 -3.64 -1.59 -16.18
N LEU A 148 -4.11 -0.63 -17.00
CA LEU A 148 -3.26 0.46 -17.50
C LEU A 148 -2.55 1.21 -16.34
N ARG A 149 -3.23 1.34 -15.20
CA ARG A 149 -2.67 1.90 -13.97
C ARG A 149 -1.53 1.06 -13.41
N THR A 150 -1.67 -0.27 -13.41
CA THR A 150 -0.59 -1.18 -13.00
C THR A 150 0.63 -1.04 -13.90
N ILE A 151 0.42 -0.96 -15.22
CA ILE A 151 1.50 -0.76 -16.19
C ILE A 151 2.20 0.59 -15.93
N ALA A 152 1.43 1.67 -15.74
CA ALA A 152 1.97 3.00 -15.43
C ALA A 152 2.77 3.00 -14.11
N ALA A 153 2.27 2.31 -13.08
CA ALA A 153 2.96 2.20 -11.80
C ALA A 153 4.27 1.42 -11.90
N ILE A 154 4.31 0.34 -12.69
CA ILE A 154 5.54 -0.42 -12.97
C ILE A 154 6.55 0.45 -13.74
N ASN A 155 6.09 1.20 -14.74
CA ASN A 155 6.96 2.12 -15.48
C ASN A 155 7.51 3.23 -14.57
N LYS A 156 6.70 3.72 -13.61
CA LYS A 156 7.14 4.66 -12.57
C LYS A 156 8.28 4.08 -11.73
N LEU A 157 8.22 2.80 -11.36
CA LEU A 157 9.31 2.13 -10.62
C LEU A 157 10.59 2.03 -11.46
N ARG A 158 10.47 1.65 -12.73
CA ARG A 158 11.62 1.57 -13.66
C ARG A 158 12.29 2.92 -13.86
N ALA A 159 11.51 3.99 -14.00
CA ALA A 159 12.02 5.36 -14.10
C ALA A 159 12.76 5.82 -12.82
N ARG A 160 12.48 5.19 -11.67
CA ARG A 160 13.18 5.42 -10.39
C ARG A 160 14.42 4.53 -10.22
N GLY A 161 14.82 3.80 -11.26
CA GLY A 161 16.00 2.94 -11.25
C GLY A 161 15.76 1.52 -10.69
N PHE A 162 14.51 1.09 -10.52
CA PHE A 162 14.22 -0.28 -10.09
C PHE A 162 14.19 -1.25 -11.27
N SER A 163 14.82 -2.42 -11.11
CA SER A 163 14.78 -3.49 -12.09
C SER A 163 13.84 -4.61 -11.67
N GLU A 164 13.10 -5.16 -12.64
CA GLU A 164 12.25 -6.33 -12.42
C GLU A 164 13.11 -7.60 -12.34
N VAL A 165 12.86 -8.46 -11.35
CA VAL A 165 13.47 -9.80 -11.30
C VAL A 165 12.68 -10.76 -12.18
N ALA A 166 13.32 -11.82 -12.67
CA ALA A 166 12.62 -12.87 -13.41
C ALA A 166 11.59 -13.55 -12.51
N GLY A 167 10.35 -13.67 -13.00
CA GLY A 167 9.25 -14.27 -12.27
C GLY A 167 8.43 -13.31 -11.40
N SER A 168 7.46 -13.88 -10.70
CA SER A 168 6.45 -13.19 -9.91
C SER A 168 6.44 -13.66 -8.47
N VAL A 169 5.80 -12.91 -7.58
CA VAL A 169 5.69 -13.29 -6.16
C VAL A 169 5.14 -14.71 -5.99
N GLN A 170 4.17 -15.08 -6.83
CA GLN A 170 3.54 -16.40 -6.85
C GLN A 170 4.51 -17.53 -7.22
N GLU A 171 5.47 -17.27 -8.10
CA GLU A 171 6.48 -18.26 -8.51
C GLU A 171 7.63 -18.36 -7.50
N TRP A 172 7.98 -17.25 -6.84
CA TRP A 172 9.06 -17.21 -5.85
C TRP A 172 8.64 -17.70 -4.46
N PHE A 173 7.36 -17.52 -4.09
CA PHE A 173 6.83 -17.90 -2.78
C PHE A 173 5.53 -18.68 -2.90
N PRO A 174 5.51 -19.81 -3.64
CA PRO A 174 4.29 -20.58 -3.87
C PRO A 174 3.66 -21.08 -2.57
N GLU A 175 4.44 -21.33 -1.52
CA GLU A 175 3.95 -21.74 -0.20
C GLU A 175 3.18 -20.63 0.53
N ALA A 176 3.53 -19.37 0.25
CA ALA A 176 2.89 -18.20 0.84
C ALA A 176 1.63 -17.79 0.07
N VAL A 177 1.38 -18.35 -1.11
CA VAL A 177 0.24 -17.98 -1.95
C VAL A 177 -0.89 -19.00 -1.82
N SER A 178 -2.07 -18.49 -1.47
CA SER A 178 -3.32 -19.25 -1.50
C SER A 178 -3.64 -19.69 -2.93
N GLN A 179 -3.78 -20.99 -3.14
CA GLN A 179 -4.15 -21.58 -4.43
C GLN A 179 -5.59 -21.25 -4.85
N VAL A 180 -6.42 -20.77 -3.92
CA VAL A 180 -7.84 -20.46 -4.16
C VAL A 180 -8.00 -19.10 -4.81
N ASP A 181 -7.26 -18.09 -4.34
CA ASP A 181 -7.49 -16.68 -4.68
C ASP A 181 -6.20 -15.89 -4.94
N GLY A 182 -5.04 -16.55 -4.96
CA GLY A 182 -3.75 -15.92 -5.21
C GLY A 182 -3.27 -14.99 -4.08
N PHE A 183 -3.98 -14.96 -2.95
CA PHE A 183 -3.66 -14.08 -1.83
C PHE A 183 -2.36 -14.52 -1.12
N ILE A 184 -1.52 -13.55 -0.78
CA ILE A 184 -0.25 -13.82 -0.08
C ILE A 184 -0.49 -13.82 1.43
N ASP A 185 -0.23 -14.95 2.07
CA ASP A 185 -0.17 -15.10 3.51
C ASP A 185 1.18 -14.57 4.02
N ARG A 186 1.14 -13.38 4.63
CA ARG A 186 2.31 -12.74 5.22
C ARG A 186 3.05 -13.63 6.22
N SER A 187 2.34 -14.49 6.97
CA SER A 187 2.96 -15.33 8.00
C SER A 187 3.91 -16.39 7.42
N LYS A 188 3.80 -16.66 6.12
CA LYS A 188 4.62 -17.64 5.39
C LYS A 188 5.78 -16.98 4.62
N LEU A 189 5.90 -15.65 4.66
CA LEU A 189 7.05 -14.95 4.10
C LEU A 189 8.26 -15.11 5.04
N ARG A 190 9.37 -15.62 4.50
CA ARG A 190 10.53 -16.04 5.30
C ARG A 190 11.43 -14.90 5.79
N THR A 191 11.35 -13.73 5.17
CA THR A 191 12.36 -12.67 5.33
C THR A 191 11.72 -11.30 5.52
N ILE A 192 10.84 -11.12 6.50
CA ILE A 192 10.30 -9.79 6.82
C ILE A 192 11.34 -9.03 7.65
N TRP A 193 11.80 -7.90 7.14
CA TRP A 193 12.61 -6.96 7.92
C TRP A 193 11.69 -5.98 8.67
N ARG A 194 12.05 -5.66 9.91
CA ARG A 194 11.28 -4.78 10.79
C ARG A 194 12.22 -3.84 11.54
N HIS A 195 11.86 -2.57 11.62
CA HIS A 195 12.55 -1.59 12.46
C HIS A 195 11.54 -0.87 13.36
N GLU A 196 11.67 -1.07 14.66
CA GLU A 196 10.83 -0.42 15.67
C GLU A 196 11.29 1.01 15.90
N LEU A 197 10.33 1.94 16.02
CA LEU A 197 10.63 3.28 16.50
C LEU A 197 10.84 3.20 18.02
N SER A 198 12.00 3.63 18.48
CA SER A 198 12.25 3.87 19.91
C SER A 198 11.19 4.83 20.46
N ALA A 199 10.62 4.47 21.62
CA ALA A 199 9.56 5.21 22.30
C ALA A 199 9.92 6.66 22.62
#